data_AF-A0A6B3CLY4-F1
#
_entry.id   AF-A0A6B3CLY4-F1
#
_cell.length_a   1.000
_cell.length_b   1.000
_cell.length_c   1.000
_cell.angle_alpha   90.00
_cell.angle_beta   90.00
_cell.angle_gamma   90.00
#
_symmetry.space_group_name_H-M   'P 1'
#
loop_
_entity.id
_entity.type
_entity.pdbx_description
1 polymer ?
#
loop_
_entity_poly.entity_id
_entity_poly.type
_entity_poly.pdbx_seq_one_letter_code
_entity_poly.pdbx_strand_id
1 'polypeptide(L)' 'EIRSGRVFDAVVDFDKALRDPYDPRRLRSDYDTGDHLHPNDNGYARMGRALDLDALKGAVPVAA' A
#
# COMPACT_ATOMS: atom_id res chain seq x y z
N GLU A 1 14.91 4.69 3.44
CA GLU A 1 15.42 3.31 3.29
C GLU A 1 14.32 2.23 3.16
N ILE A 2 13.09 2.50 3.58
CA ILE A 2 11.95 1.57 3.45
C ILE A 2 11.60 1.27 1.98
N ARG A 3 11.35 2.29 1.16
CA ARG A 3 10.94 2.15 -0.25
C ARG A 3 12.06 1.68 -1.20
N SER A 4 13.31 1.68 -0.75
CA SER A 4 14.46 1.31 -1.59
C SER A 4 14.74 -0.20 -1.65
N GLY A 5 13.91 -1.03 -0.99
CA GLY A 5 14.00 -2.49 -1.10
C GLY A 5 15.27 -3.12 -0.52
N ARG A 6 15.92 -2.44 0.43
CA ARG A 6 17.21 -2.90 1.00
C ARG A 6 17.09 -3.65 2.33
N VAL A 7 15.93 -3.57 2.98
CA VAL A 7 15.73 -4.04 4.36
C VAL A 7 14.64 -5.10 4.46
N PHE A 8 13.68 -5.10 3.53
CA PHE A 8 12.53 -5.99 3.54
C PHE A 8 12.43 -6.73 2.21
N ASP A 9 11.92 -7.96 2.23
CA ASP A 9 11.68 -8.76 1.02
C ASP A 9 10.63 -8.12 0.11
N ALA A 10 9.64 -7.44 0.71
CA ALA A 10 8.62 -6.67 0.00
C ALA A 10 8.09 -5.52 0.86
N VAL A 11 7.53 -4.50 0.22
CA VAL A 11 6.86 -3.36 0.87
C VAL A 11 5.54 -3.07 0.16
N VAL A 12 4.45 -3.03 0.94
CA VAL A 12 3.15 -2.52 0.46
C VAL A 12 3.03 -1.05 0.83
N ASP A 13 2.97 -0.19 -0.18
CA ASP A 13 2.97 1.26 -0.01
C ASP A 13 1.54 1.83 -0.04
N PHE A 14 0.86 1.81 1.11
CA PHE A 14 -0.51 2.34 1.21
C PHE A 14 -0.59 3.86 1.03
N ASP A 15 0.46 4.60 1.40
CA ASP A 15 0.57 6.03 1.06
C ASP A 15 0.48 6.22 -0.44
N LYS A 16 1.32 5.52 -1.22
CA LYS A 16 1.27 5.58 -2.68
C LYS A 16 -0.06 5.08 -3.24
N ALA A 17 -0.70 4.09 -2.60
CA ALA A 17 -1.96 3.53 -3.07
C ALA A 17 -3.15 4.49 -2.93
N LEU A 18 -3.14 5.36 -1.91
CA LEU A 18 -4.28 6.20 -1.55
C LEU A 18 -4.07 7.70 -1.76
N ARG A 19 -2.83 8.18 -1.77
CA ARG A 19 -2.53 9.61 -1.84
C ARG A 19 -3.03 10.24 -3.15
N ASP A 20 -3.43 11.50 -3.04
CA ASP A 20 -3.72 12.31 -4.21
C ASP A 20 -2.43 12.53 -5.02
N PRO A 21 -2.42 12.25 -6.33
CA PRO A 21 -1.24 12.50 -7.17
C PRO A 21 -0.87 13.97 -7.29
N TYR A 22 -1.80 14.90 -7.03
CA TYR A 22 -1.60 16.34 -7.09
C TYR A 22 -1.36 16.98 -5.71
N ASP A 23 -1.75 16.33 -4.61
CA ASP A 23 -1.34 16.68 -3.24
C ASP A 23 -1.02 15.42 -2.41
N PRO A 24 0.25 14.95 -2.42
CA PRO A 24 0.65 13.70 -1.77
C PRO A 24 0.41 13.63 -0.26
N ARG A 25 0.02 14.73 0.39
CA ARG A 25 -0.31 14.77 1.83
C ARG A 25 -1.78 14.51 2.11
N ARG A 26 -2.60 14.35 1.07
CA ARG A 26 -4.05 14.09 1.17
C ARG A 26 -4.38 12.71 0.62
N LEU A 27 -5.44 12.11 1.16
CA LEU A 27 -6.11 11.01 0.48
C LEU A 27 -6.77 11.56 -0.80
N ARG A 28 -6.73 10.77 -1.88
CA ARG A 28 -7.52 11.06 -3.08
C ARG A 28 -9.01 11.09 -2.68
N SER A 29 -9.77 12.04 -3.20
CA SER A 29 -11.20 12.24 -2.86
C SER A 29 -12.04 10.96 -2.98
N ASP A 30 -11.75 10.12 -3.97
CA ASP A 30 -12.46 8.86 -4.20
C ASP A 30 -12.29 7.84 -3.06
N TYR A 31 -11.27 8.01 -2.23
CA TYR A 31 -10.88 7.13 -1.13
C TYR A 31 -11.04 7.76 0.25
N ASP A 32 -11.40 9.04 0.35
CA ASP A 32 -11.56 9.77 1.60
C ASP A 32 -13.02 9.74 2.07
N THR A 33 -13.24 9.63 3.37
CA THR A 33 -14.58 9.82 3.97
C THR A 33 -14.93 11.31 4.13
N GLY A 34 -13.93 12.19 4.07
CA GLY A 34 -14.04 13.64 4.21
C GLY A 34 -13.33 14.17 5.45
N ASP A 35 -12.84 13.31 6.35
CA ASP A 35 -12.07 13.70 7.53
C ASP A 35 -10.56 13.77 7.27
N HIS A 36 -10.12 13.44 6.06
CA HIS A 36 -8.73 13.46 5.62
C HIS A 36 -7.82 12.49 6.38
N LEU A 37 -8.40 11.50 7.07
CA LEU A 37 -7.69 10.51 7.87
C LEU A 37 -8.14 9.09 7.53
N HIS A 38 -9.44 8.83 7.53
CA HIS A 38 -9.99 7.49 7.35
C HIS A 38 -10.36 7.24 5.88
N PRO A 39 -9.89 6.11 5.30
CA PRO A 39 -10.37 5.66 4.01
C PRO A 39 -11.86 5.32 4.05
N ASN A 40 -12.56 5.59 2.95
CA ASN A 40 -13.90 5.05 2.71
C ASN A 40 -13.82 3.61 2.18
N ASP A 41 -14.97 3.00 1.86
CA ASP A 41 -15.05 1.63 1.35
C ASP A 41 -14.18 1.40 0.09
N ASN A 42 -14.17 2.36 -0.83
CA ASN A 42 -13.32 2.29 -2.03
C ASN A 42 -11.83 2.37 -1.66
N GLY A 43 -11.49 3.17 -0.66
CA GLY A 43 -10.13 3.27 -0.12
C GLY A 43 -9.66 1.95 0.48
N TYR A 44 -10.45 1.32 1.35
CA TYR A 44 -10.12 -0.01 1.88
C TYR A 44 -10.02 -1.07 0.79
N ALA A 45 -10.93 -1.06 -0.19
CA ALA A 45 -10.85 -1.98 -1.33
C ALA A 45 -9.59 -1.71 -2.19
N ARG A 46 -9.15 -0.46 -2.31
CA ARG A 46 -7.90 -0.09 -3.01
C ARG A 46 -6.67 -0.58 -2.28
N MET A 47 -6.64 -0.51 -0.95
CA MET A 47 -5.58 -1.06 -0.12
C MET A 47 -5.49 -2.58 -0.28
N GLY A 48 -6.63 -3.29 -0.22
CA GLY A 48 -6.65 -4.75 -0.43
C GLY A 48 -6.06 -5.15 -1.78
N ARG A 49 -6.38 -4.40 -2.85
CA ARG A 49 -5.81 -4.62 -4.19
C ARG A 49 -4.34 -4.22 -4.34
N ALA A 50 -3.77 -3.48 -3.38
CA ALA A 50 -2.36 -3.07 -3.42
C ALA A 50 -1.41 -4.16 -2.90
N LEU A 51 -1.94 -5.18 -2.21
CA LEU A 51 -1.18 -6.32 -1.71
C LEU A 51 -0.98 -7.33 -2.84
N ASP A 52 0.27 -7.59 -3.19
CA ASP A 52 0.64 -8.75 -4.00
C ASP A 52 0.64 -10.00 -3.13
N LEU A 53 -0.27 -10.94 -3.42
CA LEU A 53 -0.40 -12.17 -2.64
C LEU A 53 0.76 -13.14 -2.87
N ASP A 54 1.46 -13.05 -3.99
CA ASP A 54 2.62 -13.91 -4.26
C ASP A 54 3.81 -13.50 -3.39
N ALA A 55 3.89 -12.23 -2.99
CA ALA A 55 4.87 -11.76 -2.00
C ALA A 55 4.70 -12.41 -0.62
N LEU A 56 3.54 -12.99 -0.30
CA LEU A 56 3.29 -13.69 0.96
C LEU A 56 3.68 -15.16 0.94
N LYS A 57 3.89 -15.75 -0.24
CA LYS A 57 4.14 -17.20 -0.36
C LYS A 57 5.57 -17.61 0.02
N GLY A 58 6.41 -16.65 0.42
CA GLY A 58 7.80 -16.87 0.80
C GLY A 58 8.66 -17.27 -0.39
N ALA A 59 9.95 -16.95 -0.34
CA ALA A 59 10.91 -17.64 -1.18
C ALA A 59 10.92 -19.12 -0.78
N VAL A 60 10.89 -20.02 -1.77
CA VAL A 60 11.14 -21.46 -1.62
C VAL A 60 12.30 -21.65 -0.62
N PRO A 61 12.19 -22.58 0.36
CA PRO A 61 13.19 -22.74 1.41
C PRO A 61 14.59 -22.82 0.80
N VAL A 62 15.53 -22.07 1.39
CA VAL A 62 16.96 -22.22 1.11
C VAL A 62 17.29 -23.70 1.27
N ALA A 63 17.63 -24.36 0.16
CA ALA A 63 18.09 -25.73 0.19
C ALA A 63 19.31 -25.82 1.11
N ALA A 64 19.28 -26.81 2.00
CA ALA A 64 20.33 -27.12 2.96
C ALA A 64 21.68 -27.39 2.30
#